data_AF-A0A7C7ZEU8-F1
#
_entry.id   AF-A0A7C7ZEU8-F1
#
_cell.length_a   1.000
_cell.length_b   1.000
_cell.length_c   1.000
_cell.angle_alpha   90.00
_cell.angle_beta   90.00
_cell.angle_gamma   90.00
#
_symmetry.space_group_name_H-M   'P 1'
#
loop_
_entity.id
_entity.type
_entity.pdbx_description
1 polymer ?
#
loop_
_entity_poly.entity_id
_entity_poly.type
_entity_poly.pdbx_seq_one_letter_code
_entity_poly.pdbx_strand_id
1 'polypeptide(L)'
;MTNLNTFESVFKAADKPVHTHSSIDVRRLLFVTDLADEAATGLIDQALSFLSVLGENVEWQHVGGGDFNSVGALLEVVERAQPDLIVTYRHLHSHAWQWPHSLGEYLDVLTQATHYPVLVLPHPDADRALPHAFANTKRVMAITDHILGDARLVNFALRFTAAGETCWLTHIESRLQFNHFIAAVEKVPEIETEDARELVEAQLLKEPRDYIASCREVAAAAGVEANIETLVYMGDRISAYRGLIEEHEINLLVMNTMDGDQLAMHGQAYPLAVELRGIPLLLL
;
A
#
# COMPACT_ATOMS: atom_id res chain seq x y z
N MET A 1 7.36 12.34 -46.13
CA MET A 1 7.79 11.61 -44.92
C MET A 1 7.31 12.35 -43.67
N THR A 2 5.99 12.55 -43.53
CA THR A 2 5.41 13.38 -42.45
C THR A 2 4.22 12.73 -41.77
N ASN A 3 3.60 11.70 -42.38
CA ASN A 3 2.42 11.04 -41.80
C ASN A 3 2.78 9.86 -40.88
N LEU A 4 3.95 9.22 -41.02
CA LEU A 4 4.30 8.04 -40.21
C LEU A 4 4.55 8.41 -38.73
N ASN A 5 5.26 9.52 -38.48
CA ASN A 5 5.56 10.01 -37.14
C ASN A 5 4.30 10.43 -36.37
N THR A 6 3.27 10.90 -37.07
CA THR A 6 2.00 11.28 -36.43
C THR A 6 1.21 10.06 -35.97
N PHE A 7 1.23 8.95 -36.74
CA PHE A 7 0.58 7.71 -36.31
C PHE A 7 1.33 7.00 -35.18
N GLU A 8 2.66 6.98 -35.19
CA GLU A 8 3.46 6.46 -34.07
C GLU A 8 3.26 7.27 -32.78
N SER A 9 3.17 8.60 -32.89
CA SER A 9 2.92 9.49 -31.76
C SER A 9 1.50 9.37 -31.22
N VAL A 10 0.50 9.08 -32.08
CA VAL A 10 -0.89 8.84 -31.66
C VAL A 10 -1.03 7.46 -31.03
N PHE A 11 -0.40 6.42 -31.56
CA PHE A 11 -0.38 5.09 -30.93
C PHE A 11 0.36 5.06 -29.59
N LYS A 12 1.46 5.82 -29.44
CA LYS A 12 2.19 5.96 -28.17
C LYS A 12 1.48 6.85 -27.13
N ALA A 13 0.47 7.62 -27.53
CA ALA A 13 -0.28 8.52 -26.66
C ALA A 13 -1.68 8.01 -26.29
N ALA A 14 -2.21 7.00 -27.01
CA ALA A 14 -3.62 6.63 -26.96
C ALA A 14 -4.07 5.84 -25.72
N ASP A 15 -3.17 5.37 -24.86
CA ASP A 15 -3.57 4.56 -23.70
C ASP A 15 -2.64 4.77 -22.48
N LYS A 16 -2.31 6.03 -22.17
CA LYS A 16 -1.68 6.34 -20.89
C LYS A 16 -2.80 6.54 -19.86
N PRO A 17 -2.93 5.67 -18.85
CA PRO A 17 -3.92 5.89 -17.80
C PRO A 17 -3.62 7.22 -17.11
N VAL A 18 -4.60 8.12 -17.10
CA VAL A 18 -4.49 9.43 -16.44
C VAL A 18 -5.01 9.29 -15.02
N HIS A 19 -4.23 9.76 -14.04
CA HIS A 19 -4.67 9.77 -12.66
C HIS A 19 -5.95 10.62 -12.50
N THR A 20 -6.95 10.06 -11.83
CA THR A 20 -8.15 10.78 -11.41
C THR A 20 -8.12 10.93 -9.89
N HIS A 21 -7.98 12.17 -9.42
CA HIS A 21 -8.02 12.42 -7.99
C HIS A 21 -9.46 12.34 -7.46
N SER A 22 -9.62 11.62 -6.35
CA SER A 22 -10.85 11.53 -5.59
C SER A 22 -10.51 11.68 -4.12
N SER A 23 -11.20 12.58 -3.42
CA SER A 23 -11.07 12.69 -1.97
C SER A 23 -11.57 11.40 -1.31
N ILE A 24 -10.72 10.78 -0.49
CA ILE A 24 -11.13 9.64 0.34
C ILE A 24 -11.74 10.17 1.63
N ASP A 25 -13.00 9.81 1.87
CA ASP A 25 -13.74 10.23 3.06
C ASP A 25 -13.86 9.05 4.01
N VAL A 26 -13.11 9.10 5.12
CA VAL A 26 -13.16 8.11 6.20
C VAL A 26 -13.88 8.76 7.36
N ARG A 27 -15.09 8.30 7.68
CA ARG A 27 -15.92 8.87 8.76
C ARG A 27 -16.11 7.90 9.92
N ARG A 28 -16.06 6.59 9.66
CA ARG A 28 -16.31 5.54 10.65
C ARG A 28 -15.12 4.60 10.77
N LEU A 29 -14.50 4.59 11.93
CA LEU A 29 -13.46 3.63 12.29
C LEU A 29 -14.03 2.49 13.11
N LEU A 30 -13.64 1.26 12.79
CA LEU A 30 -13.85 0.10 13.64
C LEU A 30 -12.51 -0.37 14.17
N PHE A 31 -12.28 -0.17 15.47
CA PHE A 31 -11.09 -0.65 16.14
C PHE A 31 -11.33 -2.05 16.71
N VAL A 32 -10.52 -3.02 16.31
CA VAL A 32 -10.65 -4.43 16.70
C VAL A 32 -9.38 -4.90 17.41
N THR A 33 -9.50 -5.36 18.64
CA THR A 33 -8.38 -5.80 19.48
C THR A 33 -8.81 -6.89 20.45
N ASP A 34 -7.90 -7.83 20.77
CA ASP A 34 -8.10 -8.82 21.83
C ASP A 34 -7.27 -8.55 23.10
N LEU A 35 -6.65 -7.36 23.18
CA LEU A 35 -5.96 -6.90 24.39
C LEU A 35 -6.94 -6.66 25.55
N ALA A 36 -6.42 -6.76 26.77
CA ALA A 36 -7.13 -6.36 27.98
C ALA A 36 -7.33 -4.83 28.06
N ASP A 37 -8.33 -4.37 28.80
CA ASP A 37 -8.86 -2.99 28.79
C ASP A 37 -7.80 -1.88 28.87
N GLU A 38 -6.82 -1.97 29.78
CA GLU A 38 -5.78 -0.93 29.92
C GLU A 38 -4.87 -0.85 28.68
N ALA A 39 -4.40 -2.02 28.20
CA ALA A 39 -3.55 -2.10 27.01
C ALA A 39 -4.32 -1.75 25.73
N ALA A 40 -5.59 -2.17 25.64
CA ALA A 40 -6.48 -1.80 24.55
C ALA A 40 -6.68 -0.29 24.49
N THR A 41 -6.97 0.37 25.62
CA THR A 41 -7.14 1.83 25.70
C THR A 41 -5.89 2.56 25.23
N GLY A 42 -4.72 2.17 25.73
CA GLY A 42 -3.46 2.79 25.31
C GLY A 42 -3.16 2.65 23.82
N LEU A 43 -3.42 1.47 23.23
CA LEU A 43 -3.25 1.25 21.80
C LEU A 43 -4.26 2.05 20.97
N ILE A 44 -5.52 2.13 21.41
CA ILE A 44 -6.57 2.91 20.74
C ILE A 44 -6.20 4.39 20.74
N ASP A 45 -5.80 4.95 21.89
CA ASP A 45 -5.41 6.36 21.99
C ASP A 45 -4.23 6.68 21.08
N GLN A 46 -3.23 5.80 21.03
CA GLN A 46 -2.10 5.94 20.11
C GLN A 46 -2.55 5.89 18.64
N ALA A 47 -3.44 4.96 18.29
CA ALA A 47 -3.95 4.83 16.93
C ALA A 47 -4.78 6.04 16.50
N LEU A 48 -5.63 6.57 17.37
CA LEU A 48 -6.42 7.77 17.08
C LEU A 48 -5.53 9.01 16.94
N SER A 49 -4.49 9.13 17.78
CA SER A 49 -3.47 10.19 17.63
C SER A 49 -2.74 10.09 16.29
N PHE A 50 -2.30 8.88 15.92
CA PHE A 50 -1.69 8.59 14.63
C PHE A 50 -2.63 8.93 13.46
N LEU A 51 -3.92 8.64 13.59
CA LEU A 51 -4.96 8.91 12.59
C LEU A 51 -5.54 10.32 12.64
N SER A 52 -4.96 11.25 13.41
CA SER A 52 -5.43 12.65 13.49
C SER A 52 -5.50 13.36 12.15
N VAL A 53 -4.72 12.92 11.15
CA VAL A 53 -4.80 13.37 9.75
C VAL A 53 -6.21 13.19 9.15
N LEU A 54 -6.99 12.25 9.67
CA LEU A 54 -8.36 12.02 9.23
C LEU A 54 -9.34 13.13 9.68
N GLY A 55 -8.94 13.95 10.66
CA GLY A 55 -9.73 15.07 11.18
C GLY A 55 -10.61 14.70 12.37
N GLU A 56 -11.26 15.70 12.96
CA GLU A 56 -12.00 15.56 14.22
C GLU A 56 -13.40 14.94 14.08
N ASN A 57 -13.95 14.89 12.87
CA ASN A 57 -15.31 14.39 12.61
C ASN A 57 -15.37 12.86 12.43
N VAL A 58 -14.29 12.16 12.75
CA VAL A 58 -14.21 10.71 12.61
C VAL A 58 -14.83 10.06 13.83
N GLU A 59 -15.93 9.36 13.61
CA GLU A 59 -16.56 8.51 14.61
C GLU A 59 -15.82 7.18 14.67
N TRP A 60 -15.66 6.63 15.88
CA TRP A 60 -15.03 5.34 16.06
C TRP A 60 -15.78 4.49 17.07
N GLN A 61 -15.68 3.19 16.87
CA GLN A 61 -16.23 2.16 17.75
C GLN A 61 -15.14 1.11 18.03
N HIS A 62 -15.18 0.54 19.22
CA HIS A 62 -14.25 -0.48 19.67
C HIS A 62 -14.96 -1.82 19.83
N VAL A 63 -14.30 -2.88 19.35
CA VAL A 63 -14.69 -4.28 19.49
C VAL A 63 -13.55 -5.00 20.20
N GLY A 64 -13.81 -5.45 21.43
CA GLY A 64 -12.84 -6.17 22.25
C GLY A 64 -12.87 -7.67 21.99
N GLY A 65 -11.86 -8.39 22.49
CA GLY A 65 -11.74 -9.84 22.29
C GLY A 65 -12.86 -10.69 22.94
N GLY A 66 -13.70 -10.09 23.78
CA GLY A 66 -14.91 -10.73 24.31
C GLY A 66 -16.12 -10.64 23.38
N ASP A 67 -16.11 -9.72 22.41
CA ASP A 67 -17.24 -9.43 21.52
C ASP A 67 -17.31 -10.37 20.31
N PHE A 68 -16.22 -11.10 20.04
CA PHE A 68 -16.13 -12.11 18.98
C PHE A 68 -15.21 -13.24 19.42
N ASN A 69 -15.58 -14.48 19.11
CA ASN A 69 -14.83 -15.69 19.49
C ASN A 69 -14.44 -16.57 18.30
N SER A 70 -14.72 -16.10 17.09
CA SER A 70 -14.42 -16.76 15.84
C SER A 70 -14.32 -15.72 14.73
N VAL A 71 -13.65 -16.09 13.64
CA VAL A 71 -13.55 -15.25 12.44
C VAL A 71 -14.94 -14.88 11.89
N GLY A 72 -15.88 -15.83 11.85
CA GLY A 72 -17.23 -15.59 11.38
C GLY A 72 -17.97 -14.55 12.22
N ALA A 73 -17.86 -14.62 13.55
CA ALA A 73 -18.44 -13.62 14.44
C ALA A 73 -17.84 -12.22 14.21
N LEU A 74 -16.53 -12.13 13.98
CA LEU A 74 -15.89 -10.85 13.65
C LEU A 74 -16.42 -10.27 12.34
N LEU A 75 -16.60 -11.10 11.31
CA LEU A 75 -17.18 -10.66 10.03
C LEU A 75 -18.61 -10.13 10.21
N GLU A 76 -19.45 -10.78 11.02
CA GLU A 76 -20.80 -10.27 11.32
C GLU A 76 -20.78 -8.91 12.03
N VAL A 77 -19.81 -8.69 12.91
CA VAL A 77 -19.60 -7.40 13.58
C VAL A 77 -19.20 -6.34 12.56
N VAL A 78 -18.24 -6.63 11.68
CA VAL A 78 -17.78 -5.73 10.61
C VAL A 78 -18.92 -5.39 9.65
N GLU A 79 -19.70 -6.37 9.21
CA GLU A 79 -20.83 -6.16 8.30
C GLU A 79 -21.91 -5.27 8.91
N ARG A 80 -22.18 -5.40 10.22
CA ARG A 80 -23.14 -4.56 10.94
C ARG A 80 -22.63 -3.16 11.17
N ALA A 81 -21.34 -3.03 11.48
CA ALA A 81 -20.65 -1.78 11.71
C ALA A 81 -20.55 -0.92 10.44
N GLN A 82 -20.40 -1.58 9.27
CA GLN A 82 -20.12 -0.95 7.98
C GLN A 82 -19.05 0.16 8.09
N PRO A 83 -17.83 -0.12 8.60
CA PRO A 83 -16.83 0.91 8.78
C PRO A 83 -16.32 1.46 7.44
N ASP A 84 -15.68 2.62 7.45
CA ASP A 84 -14.93 3.12 6.30
C ASP A 84 -13.44 2.70 6.39
N LEU A 85 -12.97 2.36 7.59
CA LEU A 85 -11.65 1.80 7.87
C LEU A 85 -11.70 0.89 9.10
N ILE A 86 -11.10 -0.30 9.00
CA ILE A 86 -10.87 -1.19 10.14
C ILE A 86 -9.45 -0.94 10.66
N VAL A 87 -9.27 -0.87 11.97
CA VAL A 87 -7.95 -0.77 12.60
C VAL A 87 -7.76 -1.97 13.52
N THR A 88 -6.67 -2.70 13.33
CA THR A 88 -6.32 -3.87 14.16
C THR A 88 -4.82 -4.10 14.14
N TYR A 89 -4.33 -5.18 14.77
CA TYR A 89 -2.93 -5.57 14.74
C TYR A 89 -2.77 -7.03 14.28
N ARG A 90 -1.54 -7.39 13.95
CA ARG A 90 -1.17 -8.73 13.47
C ARG A 90 -1.49 -9.81 14.51
N HIS A 91 -1.90 -11.00 14.11
CA HIS A 91 -2.09 -12.16 14.99
C HIS A 91 -3.08 -11.96 16.16
N LEU A 92 -4.17 -11.22 15.91
CA LEU A 92 -5.34 -11.17 16.81
C LEU A 92 -5.72 -12.56 17.33
N HIS A 93 -5.92 -12.70 18.64
CA HIS A 93 -6.21 -13.97 19.34
C HIS A 93 -5.17 -15.09 19.20
N SER A 94 -3.94 -14.77 18.83
CA SER A 94 -2.93 -15.79 18.58
C SER A 94 -1.55 -15.41 19.12
N HIS A 95 -0.93 -16.34 19.87
CA HIS A 95 0.48 -16.23 20.25
C HIS A 95 1.47 -16.50 19.10
N ALA A 96 0.97 -16.76 17.87
CA ALA A 96 1.80 -16.99 16.70
C ALA A 96 2.63 -15.77 16.27
N TRP A 97 2.40 -14.58 16.84
CA TRP A 97 3.25 -13.40 16.64
C TRP A 97 4.72 -13.62 17.02
N GLN A 98 5.01 -14.62 17.85
CA GLN A 98 6.38 -15.05 18.15
C GLN A 98 7.08 -15.65 16.91
N TRP A 99 6.28 -16.24 16.01
CA TRP A 99 6.67 -16.97 14.79
C TRP A 99 5.93 -16.41 13.55
N PRO A 100 6.16 -15.15 13.13
CA PRO A 100 5.29 -14.47 12.18
C PRO A 100 5.59 -14.91 10.75
N HIS A 101 5.03 -16.06 10.40
CA HIS A 101 5.03 -16.59 9.03
C HIS A 101 3.68 -16.35 8.33
N SER A 102 2.79 -15.57 8.95
CA SER A 102 1.47 -15.18 8.45
C SER A 102 1.04 -13.85 9.08
N LEU A 103 -0.13 -13.31 8.70
CA LEU A 103 -0.75 -12.17 9.42
C LEU A 103 -1.65 -12.61 10.57
N GLY A 104 -2.00 -13.91 10.63
CA GLY A 104 -2.94 -14.48 11.58
C GLY A 104 -4.32 -14.70 10.96
N GLU A 105 -5.03 -15.72 11.44
CA GLU A 105 -6.27 -16.22 10.84
C GLU A 105 -7.34 -15.13 10.65
N TYR A 106 -7.57 -14.30 11.68
CA TYR A 106 -8.55 -13.22 11.63
C TYR A 106 -8.22 -12.19 10.56
N LEU A 107 -6.96 -11.76 10.49
CA LEU A 107 -6.53 -10.72 9.56
C LEU A 107 -6.46 -11.25 8.12
N ASP A 108 -6.00 -12.50 7.94
CA ASP A 108 -5.98 -13.18 6.64
C ASP A 108 -7.39 -13.26 6.05
N VAL A 109 -8.41 -13.56 6.86
CA VAL A 109 -9.80 -13.61 6.38
C VAL A 109 -10.41 -12.21 6.23
N LEU A 110 -10.16 -11.27 7.14
CA LEU A 110 -10.67 -9.89 7.03
C LEU A 110 -10.26 -9.23 5.71
N THR A 111 -9.00 -9.38 5.33
CA THR A 111 -8.45 -8.82 4.08
C THR A 111 -8.98 -9.51 2.84
N GLN A 112 -9.54 -10.73 2.95
CA GLN A 112 -10.10 -11.47 1.83
C GLN A 112 -11.62 -11.39 1.70
N ALA A 113 -12.32 -11.31 2.83
CA ALA A 113 -13.77 -11.40 2.89
C ALA A 113 -14.45 -10.02 2.97
N THR A 114 -13.69 -8.94 3.17
CA THR A 114 -14.23 -7.59 3.29
C THR A 114 -13.63 -6.67 2.23
N HIS A 115 -14.37 -5.62 1.88
CA HIS A 115 -13.93 -4.58 0.94
C HIS A 115 -13.46 -3.30 1.67
N TYR A 116 -13.53 -3.32 3.00
CA TYR A 116 -13.13 -2.19 3.83
C TYR A 116 -11.60 -2.20 3.98
N PRO A 117 -10.92 -1.06 3.78
CA PRO A 117 -9.50 -0.94 4.07
C PRO A 117 -9.19 -1.37 5.51
N VAL A 118 -8.05 -2.02 5.71
CA VAL A 118 -7.60 -2.49 7.02
C VAL A 118 -6.24 -1.87 7.34
N LEU A 119 -6.20 -1.01 8.36
CA LEU A 119 -4.95 -0.55 8.97
C LEU A 119 -4.46 -1.59 9.97
N VAL A 120 -3.35 -2.24 9.63
CA VAL A 120 -2.69 -3.27 10.41
C VAL A 120 -1.50 -2.68 11.13
N LEU A 121 -1.57 -2.65 12.46
CA LEU A 121 -0.50 -2.23 13.34
C LEU A 121 0.48 -3.39 13.59
N PRO A 122 1.77 -3.10 13.86
CA PRO A 122 2.68 -4.07 14.46
C PRO A 122 2.06 -4.68 15.73
N HIS A 123 2.35 -5.96 16.00
CA HIS A 123 1.85 -6.58 17.22
C HIS A 123 2.46 -5.85 18.44
N PRO A 124 1.65 -5.39 19.41
CA PRO A 124 2.11 -4.56 20.53
C PRO A 124 3.19 -5.24 21.38
N ASP A 125 3.02 -6.53 21.68
CA ASP A 125 3.99 -7.29 22.49
C ASP A 125 5.23 -7.79 21.73
N ALA A 126 5.34 -7.54 20.42
CA ALA A 126 6.42 -8.13 19.63
C ALA A 126 7.73 -7.33 19.69
N ASP A 127 7.71 -6.08 20.16
CA ASP A 127 8.86 -5.16 20.22
C ASP A 127 9.68 -5.10 18.91
N ARG A 128 8.96 -5.08 17.78
CA ARG A 128 9.53 -5.06 16.41
C ARG A 128 9.20 -3.79 15.63
N ALA A 129 8.44 -2.87 16.23
CA ALA A 129 8.11 -1.60 15.59
C ALA A 129 9.39 -0.79 15.36
N LEU A 130 9.53 -0.21 14.17
CA LEU A 130 10.61 0.72 13.88
C LEU A 130 10.41 2.01 14.71
N PRO A 131 11.49 2.70 15.12
CA PRO A 131 11.37 3.87 16.00
C PRO A 131 10.50 5.01 15.44
N HIS A 132 10.46 5.14 14.12
CA HIS A 132 9.67 6.14 13.40
C HIS A 132 8.26 5.64 13.04
N ALA A 133 8.01 4.33 13.12
CA ALA A 133 6.73 3.76 12.72
C ALA A 133 5.64 4.16 13.72
N PHE A 134 4.40 4.33 13.22
CA PHE A 134 3.22 4.57 14.05
C PHE A 134 3.26 5.85 14.93
N ALA A 135 4.20 6.76 14.67
CA ALA A 135 4.37 7.99 15.43
C ALA A 135 3.48 9.14 14.94
N ASN A 136 3.27 9.22 13.62
CA ASN A 136 2.48 10.24 12.90
C ASN A 136 2.35 9.80 11.44
N THR A 137 1.72 10.60 10.58
CA THR A 137 1.59 10.30 9.15
C THR A 137 2.31 11.30 8.24
N LYS A 138 3.50 11.75 8.67
CA LYS A 138 4.31 12.71 7.91
C LYS A 138 4.99 12.09 6.70
N ARG A 139 5.31 10.79 6.76
CA ARG A 139 6.01 10.09 5.69
C ARG A 139 5.23 8.83 5.37
N VAL A 140 4.41 8.91 4.34
CA VAL A 140 3.60 7.79 3.86
C VAL A 140 4.23 7.27 2.57
N MET A 141 4.25 5.96 2.39
CA MET A 141 4.72 5.36 1.13
C MET A 141 3.67 4.41 0.57
N ALA A 142 3.27 4.65 -0.67
CA ALA A 142 2.50 3.72 -1.47
C ALA A 142 3.44 2.73 -2.16
N ILE A 143 3.18 1.44 -2.00
CA ILE A 143 3.95 0.38 -2.67
C ILE A 143 3.05 -0.47 -3.55
N THR A 144 3.54 -0.77 -4.75
CA THR A 144 2.89 -1.62 -5.74
C THR A 144 3.93 -2.03 -6.78
N ASP A 145 3.70 -3.14 -7.47
CA ASP A 145 4.43 -3.48 -8.68
C ASP A 145 3.74 -3.04 -9.97
N HIS A 146 2.58 -2.41 -9.85
CA HIS A 146 1.86 -1.82 -10.96
C HIS A 146 1.15 -0.53 -10.53
N ILE A 147 1.87 0.59 -10.52
CA ILE A 147 1.27 1.89 -10.11
C ILE A 147 0.39 2.53 -11.19
N LEU A 148 0.55 2.11 -12.45
CA LEU A 148 -0.14 2.71 -13.59
C LEU A 148 -1.66 2.55 -13.44
N GLY A 149 -2.37 3.68 -13.49
CA GLY A 149 -3.83 3.70 -13.36
C GLY A 149 -4.38 3.40 -11.97
N ASP A 150 -3.53 3.19 -10.96
CA ASP A 150 -3.96 2.92 -9.61
C ASP A 150 -4.29 4.21 -8.84
N ALA A 151 -5.40 4.83 -9.23
CA ALA A 151 -5.89 6.03 -8.57
C ALA A 151 -6.29 5.76 -7.11
N ARG A 152 -6.77 4.55 -6.80
CA ARG A 152 -7.21 4.18 -5.45
C ARG A 152 -6.05 4.22 -4.47
N LEU A 153 -4.96 3.51 -4.78
CA LEU A 153 -3.75 3.48 -3.96
C LEU A 153 -3.20 4.89 -3.72
N VAL A 154 -3.06 5.67 -4.80
CA VAL A 154 -2.55 7.05 -4.72
C VAL A 154 -3.46 7.93 -3.85
N ASN A 155 -4.78 7.88 -4.05
CA ASN A 155 -5.73 8.69 -3.30
C ASN A 155 -5.74 8.34 -1.80
N PHE A 156 -5.61 7.06 -1.44
CA PHE A 156 -5.46 6.64 -0.05
C PHE A 156 -4.12 7.10 0.55
N ALA A 157 -3.01 6.93 -0.16
CA ALA A 157 -1.71 7.40 0.33
C ALA A 157 -1.69 8.92 0.58
N LEU A 158 -2.26 9.70 -0.34
CA LEU A 158 -2.42 11.14 -0.17
C LEU A 158 -3.33 11.48 1.01
N ARG A 159 -4.46 10.78 1.18
CA ARG A 159 -5.42 11.05 2.26
C ARG A 159 -4.81 10.91 3.65
N PHE A 160 -3.91 9.94 3.80
CA PHE A 160 -3.24 9.67 5.07
C PHE A 160 -1.97 10.50 5.24
N THR A 161 -1.46 11.17 4.20
CA THR A 161 -0.29 12.04 4.34
C THR A 161 -0.69 13.35 5.00
N ALA A 162 -0.02 13.71 6.10
CA ALA A 162 -0.28 14.97 6.79
C ALA A 162 0.03 16.19 5.91
N ALA A 163 -0.71 17.29 6.13
CA ALA A 163 -0.59 18.50 5.31
C ALA A 163 0.85 19.06 5.32
N GLY A 164 1.39 19.34 4.13
CA GLY A 164 2.74 19.83 3.90
C GLY A 164 3.84 18.77 4.05
N GLU A 165 3.49 17.51 4.31
CA GLU A 165 4.44 16.42 4.54
C GLU A 165 4.54 15.50 3.30
N THR A 166 5.29 14.41 3.36
CA THR A 166 5.74 13.68 2.17
C THR A 166 4.98 12.38 1.92
N CYS A 167 4.46 12.24 0.69
CA CYS A 167 3.89 11.02 0.14
C CYS A 167 4.84 10.44 -0.92
N TRP A 168 5.45 9.30 -0.63
CA TRP A 168 6.29 8.57 -1.58
C TRP A 168 5.42 7.65 -2.45
N LEU A 169 5.46 7.85 -3.76
CA LEU A 169 4.88 6.93 -4.72
C LEU A 169 5.99 6.07 -5.30
N THR A 170 5.88 4.75 -5.07
CA THR A 170 6.95 3.80 -5.36
C THR A 170 6.52 2.75 -6.36
N HIS A 171 7.41 2.45 -7.31
CA HIS A 171 7.26 1.37 -8.28
C HIS A 171 8.60 0.62 -8.41
N ILE A 172 8.63 -0.64 -8.00
CA ILE A 172 9.84 -1.47 -8.08
C ILE A 172 9.65 -2.58 -9.10
N GLU A 173 10.38 -2.46 -10.21
CA GLU A 173 10.37 -3.52 -11.21
C GLU A 173 11.21 -4.72 -10.84
N SER A 174 10.65 -5.91 -11.08
CA SER A 174 11.31 -7.16 -10.75
C SER A 174 12.48 -7.42 -11.68
N ARG A 175 13.70 -7.29 -11.14
CA ARG A 175 14.91 -7.62 -11.87
C ARG A 175 14.93 -9.07 -12.34
N LEU A 176 14.35 -9.98 -11.55
CA LEU A 176 14.25 -11.40 -11.89
C LEU A 176 13.35 -11.61 -13.12
N GLN A 177 12.14 -11.01 -13.12
CA GLN A 177 11.22 -11.13 -14.24
C GLN A 177 11.79 -10.47 -15.50
N PHE A 178 12.37 -9.27 -15.37
CA PHE A 178 13.05 -8.59 -16.46
C PHE A 178 14.15 -9.45 -17.09
N ASN A 179 15.05 -10.03 -16.27
CA ASN A 179 16.10 -10.91 -16.77
C ASN A 179 15.55 -12.15 -17.46
N HIS A 180 14.44 -12.72 -16.99
CA HIS A 180 13.78 -13.85 -17.64
C HIS A 180 13.27 -13.48 -19.04
N PHE A 181 12.64 -12.30 -19.20
CA PHE A 181 12.18 -11.82 -20.50
C PHE A 181 13.34 -11.53 -21.45
N ILE A 182 14.38 -10.84 -20.98
CA ILE A 182 15.56 -10.56 -21.82
C ILE A 182 16.24 -11.87 -22.27
N ALA A 183 16.35 -12.87 -21.40
CA ALA A 183 16.88 -14.18 -21.78
C ALA A 183 16.05 -14.92 -22.85
N ALA A 184 14.77 -14.58 -23.01
CA ALA A 184 13.94 -15.07 -24.11
C ALA A 184 14.20 -14.28 -25.41
N VAL A 185 14.35 -12.95 -25.30
CA VAL A 185 14.73 -12.07 -26.42
C VAL A 185 16.09 -12.45 -27.00
N GLU A 186 17.06 -12.78 -26.14
CA GLU A 186 18.42 -13.24 -26.53
C GLU A 186 18.40 -14.49 -27.44
N LYS A 187 17.30 -15.26 -27.44
CA LYS A 187 17.15 -16.47 -28.27
C LYS A 187 16.59 -16.17 -29.66
N VAL A 188 16.21 -14.93 -29.95
CA VAL A 188 15.71 -14.49 -31.25
C VAL A 188 16.87 -13.88 -32.04
N PRO A 189 17.45 -14.59 -33.03
CA PRO A 189 18.70 -14.16 -33.68
C PRO A 189 18.64 -12.79 -34.38
N GLU A 190 17.43 -12.37 -34.76
CA GLU A 190 17.19 -11.12 -35.47
C GLU A 190 17.15 -9.88 -34.56
N ILE A 191 17.17 -10.04 -33.23
CA ILE A 191 17.07 -8.93 -32.28
C ILE A 191 18.46 -8.59 -31.72
N GLU A 192 18.89 -7.34 -31.89
CA GLU A 192 20.03 -6.77 -31.16
C GLU A 192 19.65 -6.68 -29.68
N THR A 193 20.21 -7.57 -28.87
CA THR A 193 19.69 -7.80 -27.52
C THR A 193 20.23 -6.82 -26.48
N GLU A 194 21.42 -6.25 -26.69
CA GLU A 194 21.95 -5.23 -25.78
C GLU A 194 21.14 -3.94 -25.92
N ASP A 195 20.88 -3.51 -27.16
CA ASP A 195 20.01 -2.37 -27.44
C ASP A 195 18.58 -2.63 -26.92
N ALA A 196 18.05 -3.84 -27.12
CA ALA A 196 16.72 -4.19 -26.62
C ALA A 196 16.64 -4.15 -25.08
N ARG A 197 17.68 -4.65 -24.38
CA ARG A 197 17.75 -4.63 -22.91
C ARG A 197 17.65 -3.19 -22.38
N GLU A 198 18.50 -2.29 -22.88
CA GLU A 198 18.52 -0.89 -22.43
C GLU A 198 17.20 -0.17 -22.72
N LEU A 199 16.66 -0.35 -23.93
CA LEU A 199 15.42 0.32 -24.34
C LEU A 199 14.20 -0.19 -23.55
N VAL A 200 14.10 -1.50 -23.32
CA VAL A 200 13.00 -2.08 -22.53
C VAL A 200 13.10 -1.64 -21.07
N GLU A 201 14.29 -1.68 -20.45
CA GLU A 201 14.47 -1.20 -19.08
C GLU A 201 14.08 0.29 -18.96
N ALA A 202 14.57 1.13 -19.88
CA ALA A 202 14.23 2.54 -19.90
C ALA A 202 12.72 2.77 -20.04
N GLN A 203 12.04 2.00 -20.90
CA GLN A 203 10.60 2.12 -21.12
C GLN A 203 9.80 1.68 -19.88
N LEU A 204 10.13 0.52 -19.28
CA LEU A 204 9.48 0.00 -18.08
C LEU A 204 9.56 0.98 -16.91
N LEU A 205 10.68 1.70 -16.75
CA LEU A 205 10.82 2.69 -15.68
C LEU A 205 10.27 4.06 -16.05
N LYS A 206 10.09 4.36 -17.34
CA LYS A 206 9.57 5.67 -17.78
C LYS A 206 8.08 5.80 -17.52
N GLU A 207 7.29 4.78 -17.84
CA GLU A 207 5.83 4.82 -17.66
C GLU A 207 5.39 5.13 -16.22
N PRO A 208 5.85 4.41 -15.18
CA PRO A 208 5.54 4.75 -13.79
C PRO A 208 6.04 6.14 -13.38
N ARG A 209 7.18 6.61 -13.90
CA ARG A 209 7.66 7.99 -13.65
C ARG A 209 6.71 9.04 -14.25
N ASP A 210 6.32 8.85 -15.51
CA ASP A 210 5.38 9.73 -16.21
C ASP A 210 4.02 9.75 -15.46
N TYR A 211 3.54 8.59 -15.00
CA TYR A 211 2.29 8.50 -14.25
C TYR A 211 2.37 9.21 -12.90
N ILE A 212 3.43 8.99 -12.11
CA ILE A 212 3.62 9.69 -10.83
C ILE A 212 3.73 11.21 -11.02
N ALA A 213 4.39 11.66 -12.10
CA ALA A 213 4.40 13.08 -12.46
C ALA A 213 2.99 13.60 -12.71
N SER A 214 2.14 12.84 -13.42
CA SER A 214 0.73 13.20 -13.61
C SER A 214 -0.06 13.24 -12.30
N CYS A 215 0.18 12.31 -11.37
CA CYS A 215 -0.45 12.33 -10.05
C CYS A 215 -0.11 13.62 -9.31
N ARG A 216 1.14 14.09 -9.40
CA ARG A 216 1.59 15.35 -8.79
C ARG A 216 0.84 16.56 -9.35
N GLU A 217 0.71 16.64 -10.68
CA GLU A 217 -0.01 17.73 -11.34
C GLU A 217 -1.49 17.75 -10.96
N VAL A 218 -2.15 16.59 -10.99
CA VAL A 218 -3.58 16.46 -10.67
C VAL A 218 -3.86 16.73 -9.19
N ALA A 219 -3.02 16.22 -8.28
CA ALA A 219 -3.14 16.47 -6.84
C ALA A 219 -2.96 17.96 -6.50
N ALA A 220 -1.96 18.62 -7.11
CA ALA A 220 -1.75 20.05 -6.96
C ALA A 220 -2.95 20.86 -7.48
N ALA A 221 -3.51 20.50 -8.64
CA ALA A 221 -4.71 21.14 -9.19
C ALA A 221 -5.95 20.95 -8.30
N ALA A 222 -6.03 19.83 -7.58
CA ALA A 222 -7.09 19.54 -6.60
C ALA A 222 -6.86 20.20 -5.23
N GLY A 223 -5.74 20.89 -5.02
CA GLY A 223 -5.41 21.55 -3.75
C GLY A 223 -4.95 20.60 -2.64
N VAL A 224 -4.43 19.42 -2.99
CA VAL A 224 -3.86 18.48 -2.02
C VAL A 224 -2.55 19.05 -1.48
N GLU A 225 -2.50 19.29 -0.17
CA GLU A 225 -1.31 19.79 0.54
C GLU A 225 -0.35 18.65 0.88
N ALA A 226 0.24 17.96 -0.09
CA ALA A 226 1.24 16.91 0.14
C ALA A 226 2.40 17.00 -0.87
N ASN A 227 3.61 16.73 -0.41
CA ASN A 227 4.80 16.64 -1.25
C ASN A 227 4.89 15.23 -1.86
N ILE A 228 4.58 15.11 -3.14
CA ILE A 228 4.64 13.81 -3.84
C ILE A 228 6.06 13.57 -4.37
N GLU A 229 6.73 12.59 -3.78
CA GLU A 229 8.07 12.13 -4.18
C GLU A 229 8.02 10.80 -4.94
N THR A 230 9.05 10.53 -5.74
CA THR A 230 9.06 9.43 -6.72
C THR A 230 10.21 8.46 -6.46
N LEU A 231 9.88 7.16 -6.32
CA LEU A 231 10.88 6.08 -6.21
C LEU A 231 10.60 5.02 -7.26
N VAL A 232 11.35 5.06 -8.37
CA VAL A 232 11.15 4.15 -9.51
C VAL A 232 12.47 3.55 -9.97
N TYR A 233 12.65 2.26 -9.74
CA TYR A 233 13.86 1.52 -10.12
C TYR A 233 13.63 0.00 -10.21
N MET A 234 14.62 -0.70 -10.75
CA MET A 234 14.64 -2.15 -10.91
C MET A 234 15.34 -2.82 -9.72
N GLY A 235 14.69 -3.77 -9.04
CA GLY A 235 15.23 -4.39 -7.83
C GLY A 235 14.56 -5.69 -7.38
N ASP A 236 15.03 -6.22 -6.25
CA ASP A 236 14.32 -7.24 -5.48
C ASP A 236 13.35 -6.54 -4.51
N ARG A 237 12.06 -6.78 -4.66
CA ARG A 237 11.00 -5.94 -4.05
C ARG A 237 11.08 -5.92 -2.53
N ILE A 238 11.20 -7.07 -1.88
CA ILE A 238 11.21 -7.15 -0.40
C ILE A 238 12.41 -6.41 0.18
N SER A 239 13.63 -6.72 -0.30
CA SER A 239 14.84 -6.07 0.20
C SER A 239 14.87 -4.58 -0.10
N ALA A 240 14.40 -4.18 -1.28
CA ALA A 240 14.33 -2.79 -1.69
C ALA A 240 13.35 -1.98 -0.85
N TYR A 241 12.12 -2.48 -0.62
CA TYR A 241 11.16 -1.79 0.25
C TYR A 241 11.66 -1.66 1.68
N ARG A 242 12.30 -2.70 2.24
CA ARG A 242 12.92 -2.60 3.57
C ARG A 242 13.96 -1.48 3.64
N GLY A 243 14.83 -1.38 2.63
CA GLY A 243 15.81 -0.30 2.53
C GLY A 243 15.16 1.08 2.49
N LEU A 244 14.14 1.27 1.63
CA LEU A 244 13.43 2.55 1.50
C LEU A 244 12.69 2.97 2.77
N ILE A 245 12.09 2.02 3.49
CA ILE A 245 11.40 2.29 4.76
C ILE A 245 12.37 2.87 5.77
N GLU A 246 13.55 2.26 5.92
CA GLU A 246 14.58 2.70 6.84
C GLU A 246 15.23 4.02 6.38
N GLU A 247 15.54 4.14 5.09
CA GLU A 247 16.20 5.32 4.50
C GLU A 247 15.35 6.59 4.62
N HIS A 248 14.04 6.49 4.38
CA HIS A 248 13.13 7.64 4.41
C HIS A 248 12.35 7.77 5.72
N GLU A 249 12.57 6.85 6.67
CA GLU A 249 11.86 6.74 7.96
C GLU A 249 10.33 6.76 7.79
N ILE A 250 9.84 5.90 6.91
CA ILE A 250 8.42 5.85 6.54
C ILE A 250 7.57 5.48 7.75
N ASN A 251 6.48 6.21 8.01
CA ASN A 251 5.61 5.96 9.16
C ASN A 251 4.45 5.00 8.85
N LEU A 252 4.01 4.96 7.59
CA LEU A 252 2.89 4.16 7.09
C LEU A 252 3.18 3.64 5.68
N LEU A 253 2.94 2.35 5.46
CA LEU A 253 2.85 1.79 4.11
C LEU A 253 1.41 1.68 3.68
N VAL A 254 1.14 1.95 2.40
CA VAL A 254 -0.16 1.73 1.77
C VAL A 254 0.05 0.77 0.61
N MET A 255 -0.79 -0.25 0.52
CA MET A 255 -0.73 -1.25 -0.55
C MET A 255 -2.09 -1.88 -0.80
N ASN A 256 -2.33 -2.32 -2.03
CA ASN A 256 -3.48 -3.15 -2.31
C ASN A 256 -3.27 -4.57 -1.78
N THR A 257 -4.36 -5.17 -1.35
CA THR A 257 -4.46 -6.60 -1.07
C THR A 257 -4.86 -7.39 -2.31
N MET A 258 -5.50 -6.75 -3.29
CA MET A 258 -5.95 -7.37 -4.54
C MET A 258 -5.27 -6.74 -5.75
N ASP A 259 -4.75 -7.57 -6.65
CA ASP A 259 -4.26 -7.14 -7.96
C ASP A 259 -5.29 -7.53 -9.04
N GLY A 260 -6.17 -6.59 -9.42
CA GLY A 260 -7.15 -6.79 -10.50
C GLY A 260 -8.18 -7.90 -10.23
N ASP A 261 -8.35 -8.84 -11.17
CA ASP A 261 -9.27 -9.99 -11.07
C ASP A 261 -8.76 -11.13 -10.15
N GLN A 262 -7.66 -10.90 -9.42
CA GLN A 262 -7.09 -11.91 -8.52
C GLN A 262 -7.82 -11.93 -7.17
N LEU A 263 -7.82 -13.12 -6.55
CA LEU A 263 -8.25 -13.27 -5.16
C LEU A 263 -7.40 -12.37 -4.25
N ALA A 264 -7.99 -11.84 -3.19
CA ALA A 264 -7.27 -11.03 -2.22
C ALA A 264 -6.08 -11.76 -1.60
N MET A 265 -5.07 -10.97 -1.25
CA MET A 265 -3.78 -11.39 -0.72
C MET A 265 -3.02 -12.36 -1.63
N HIS A 266 -3.18 -12.26 -2.96
CA HIS A 266 -2.39 -13.00 -3.94
C HIS A 266 -1.19 -12.18 -4.46
N GLY A 267 -0.32 -12.82 -5.24
CA GLY A 267 0.85 -12.15 -5.81
C GLY A 267 1.90 -11.75 -4.77
N GLN A 268 2.34 -10.50 -4.82
CA GLN A 268 3.38 -9.94 -3.94
C GLN A 268 2.81 -9.38 -2.63
N ALA A 269 1.49 -9.12 -2.56
CA ALA A 269 0.88 -8.41 -1.44
C ALA A 269 1.05 -9.16 -0.12
N TYR A 270 0.77 -10.48 -0.10
CA TYR A 270 0.88 -11.27 1.12
C TYR A 270 2.32 -11.46 1.61
N PRO A 271 3.29 -11.87 0.77
CA PRO A 271 4.69 -11.93 1.20
C PRO A 271 5.20 -10.60 1.76
N LEU A 272 4.86 -9.47 1.13
CA LEU A 272 5.24 -8.14 1.62
C LEU A 272 4.58 -7.84 2.96
N ALA A 273 3.27 -8.08 3.10
CA ALA A 273 2.57 -7.86 4.35
C ALA A 273 3.15 -8.72 5.47
N VAL A 274 3.51 -9.98 5.21
CA VAL A 274 4.16 -10.86 6.18
C VAL A 274 5.56 -10.37 6.53
N GLU A 275 6.36 -9.90 5.58
CA GLU A 275 7.76 -9.50 5.85
C GLU A 275 7.90 -8.10 6.49
N LEU A 276 7.05 -7.13 6.13
CA LEU A 276 7.15 -5.74 6.57
C LEU A 276 6.43 -5.51 7.92
N ARG A 277 6.93 -6.18 8.97
CA ARG A 277 6.26 -6.28 10.29
C ARG A 277 6.46 -5.09 11.22
N GLY A 278 7.52 -4.33 11.00
CA GLY A 278 7.93 -3.22 11.87
C GLY A 278 7.21 -1.90 11.62
N ILE A 279 6.22 -1.88 10.74
CA ILE A 279 5.55 -0.66 10.29
C ILE A 279 4.04 -0.91 10.12
N PRO A 280 3.18 0.08 10.41
CA PRO A 280 1.77 0.02 10.03
C PRO A 280 1.57 -0.18 8.53
N LEU A 281 0.63 -1.05 8.17
CA LEU A 281 0.22 -1.30 6.79
C LEU A 281 -1.24 -0.91 6.62
N LEU A 282 -1.54 0.01 5.71
CA LEU A 282 -2.88 0.23 5.22
C LEU A 282 -3.11 -0.68 4.01
N LEU A 283 -3.89 -1.72 4.24
CA LEU A 283 -4.24 -2.75 3.28
C LEU A 283 -5.57 -2.38 2.61
N LEU A 284 -5.53 -2.17 1.29
CA LEU A 284 -6.68 -1.73 0.50
C LEU A 284 -7.37 -2.89 -0.20
#